data_AF-A0A518BAM9-F1
#
_entry.id   AF-A0A518BAM9-F1
#
_cell.length_a   1.000
_cell.length_b   1.000
_cell.length_c   1.000
_cell.angle_alpha   90.00
_cell.angle_beta   90.00
_cell.angle_gamma   90.00
#
_symmetry.space_group_name_H-M   'P 1'
#
loop_
_entity.id
_entity.type
_entity.pdbx_description
1 polymer ?
#
loop_
_entity_poly.entity_id
_entity_poly.type
_entity_poly.pdbx_seq_one_letter_code
_entity_poly.pdbx_strand_id
1 'polypeptide(L)'
;MWGSRRNDRRYEPKIRQFSSNTTKGGRLGFRGRMALEEGASPSLRRHDPPIRLNKGFVGSFVMEQRPGQLRTAFMGIFVCAALAAGSLGVLLLGQRDGWFSDPIELTTSMEQVHGLRTGTRVRVLGIPVGQVSRIEPPATPGEPVRVHFWIEEEYQSLIRTDATVELVKEGFVGERVLEINPGTAEAAIVADGAELASRTSPTWEELMQKANQLSEQIAEGQGTLGKLIQNPEAYESLEQLLGDARNVLSGVDENLSSLKQSWPVKGWFSDRYDILVRPEAETFRKIFAEEELFEAGRAILTDGGRAKLDEVATWIHDFDHHQSDVVVAGFAADMQDGRLADLMSQKQAEAVLEYLTYQHGIQRTGWLTRRTADAHGFGNLPAPDQRKDLPARRIEILTIVE
;
A
#
# COMPACT_ATOMS: atom_id res chain seq x y z
N MET A 1 -27.97 -31.31 51.22
CA MET A 1 -27.10 -30.59 52.18
C MET A 1 -26.76 -29.23 51.58
N TRP A 2 -26.99 -28.15 52.34
CA TRP A 2 -26.32 -26.84 52.38
C TRP A 2 -25.35 -26.47 51.24
N GLY A 3 -25.31 -25.27 50.65
CA GLY A 3 -25.89 -23.98 50.99
C GLY A 3 -24.95 -22.84 50.52
N SER A 4 -25.51 -21.88 49.77
CA SER A 4 -25.19 -20.43 49.69
C SER A 4 -23.73 -19.94 49.71
N ARG A 5 -23.35 -19.12 48.70
CA ARG A 5 -23.12 -17.66 48.87
C ARG A 5 -22.87 -16.91 47.55
N ARG A 6 -23.43 -15.69 47.52
CA ARG A 6 -23.34 -14.63 46.51
C ARG A 6 -21.92 -14.02 46.44
N ASN A 7 -21.54 -13.40 45.32
CA ASN A 7 -21.29 -11.95 45.30
C ASN A 7 -21.23 -11.36 43.88
N ASP A 8 -21.79 -10.17 43.76
CA ASP A 8 -21.75 -9.23 42.62
C ASP A 8 -20.33 -8.83 42.21
N ARG A 9 -20.16 -8.56 40.90
CA ARG A 9 -19.73 -7.25 40.37
C ARG A 9 -19.78 -7.24 38.84
N ARG A 10 -20.79 -6.55 38.31
CA ARG A 10 -20.85 -6.05 36.93
C ARG A 10 -19.88 -4.87 36.77
N TYR A 11 -19.06 -4.89 35.73
CA TYR A 11 -18.41 -3.71 35.15
C TYR A 11 -18.35 -3.88 33.62
N GLU A 12 -19.16 -3.11 32.91
CA GLU A 12 -18.99 -2.79 31.48
C GLU A 12 -18.21 -1.47 31.35
N PRO A 13 -17.34 -1.32 30.34
CA PRO A 13 -16.94 -0.01 29.84
C PRO A 13 -17.66 0.37 28.54
N LYS A 14 -18.04 1.65 28.52
CA LYS A 14 -18.85 2.37 27.54
C LYS A 14 -18.17 2.54 26.19
N ILE A 15 -18.93 2.26 25.12
CA ILE A 15 -18.72 2.76 23.77
C ILE A 15 -19.30 4.19 23.68
N ARG A 16 -18.49 5.17 23.25
CA ARG A 16 -18.98 6.50 22.85
C ARG A 16 -19.22 6.49 21.34
N GLN A 17 -20.49 6.58 20.94
CA GLN A 17 -20.88 7.10 19.64
C GLN A 17 -21.37 8.53 19.81
N PHE A 18 -20.75 9.45 19.09
CA PHE A 18 -21.29 10.79 18.83
C PHE A 18 -22.26 10.66 17.67
N SER A 19 -23.53 10.94 17.92
CA SER A 19 -24.51 11.22 16.87
C SER A 19 -25.16 12.57 17.13
N SER A 20 -25.42 13.22 16.02
CA SER A 20 -25.93 14.55 15.78
C SER A 20 -27.27 14.89 16.46
N ASN A 21 -27.47 16.20 16.55
CA ASN A 21 -28.62 16.93 16.00
C ASN A 21 -29.56 17.66 16.99
N THR A 22 -29.89 18.88 16.56
CA THR A 22 -31.15 19.63 16.78
C THR A 22 -31.46 20.27 18.14
N THR A 23 -31.17 21.57 18.19
CA THR A 23 -32.09 22.71 18.44
C THR A 23 -33.51 22.44 18.96
N LYS A 24 -33.81 23.00 20.14
CA LYS A 24 -35.02 23.77 20.55
C LYS A 24 -34.91 24.01 22.07
N GLY A 25 -34.85 25.24 22.56
CA GLY A 25 -36.01 26.13 22.71
C GLY A 25 -36.67 25.86 24.07
N GLY A 26 -36.42 26.70 25.08
CA GLY A 26 -37.02 26.51 26.40
C GLY A 26 -36.63 27.58 27.41
N ARG A 27 -37.50 28.59 27.52
CA ARG A 27 -37.51 29.71 28.46
C ARG A 27 -38.00 29.24 29.84
N LEU A 28 -37.51 29.85 30.94
CA LEU A 28 -38.01 29.96 32.33
C LEU A 28 -36.77 29.89 33.26
N GLY A 29 -36.40 30.87 34.07
CA GLY A 29 -37.18 31.76 34.92
C GLY A 29 -37.03 31.30 36.37
N PHE A 30 -36.35 32.11 37.22
CA PHE A 30 -36.59 32.34 38.67
C PHE A 30 -35.30 32.63 39.49
N ARG A 31 -35.15 33.91 39.89
CA ARG A 31 -35.31 34.44 41.27
C ARG A 31 -34.20 34.29 42.34
N GLY A 32 -33.81 35.46 42.88
CA GLY A 32 -33.30 35.72 44.26
C GLY A 32 -31.78 35.96 44.34
N ARG A 33 -31.18 36.90 45.10
CA ARG A 33 -31.51 37.77 46.25
C ARG A 33 -30.52 38.96 46.24
N MET A 34 -30.89 40.21 46.60
CA MET A 34 -30.70 40.89 47.91
C MET A 34 -29.27 40.79 48.51
N ALA A 35 -28.61 41.79 49.10
CA ALA A 35 -28.85 43.20 49.44
C ALA A 35 -27.52 43.80 50.01
N LEU A 36 -27.58 45.05 50.50
CA LEU A 36 -26.65 45.84 51.37
C LEU A 36 -25.88 46.95 50.60
N GLU A 37 -26.21 48.26 50.72
CA GLU A 37 -26.00 49.22 51.85
C GLU A 37 -24.52 49.31 52.28
N GLU A 38 -23.81 50.42 52.49
CA GLU A 38 -23.99 51.88 52.67
C GLU A 38 -22.59 52.49 52.33
N GLY A 39 -22.41 53.71 51.80
CA GLY A 39 -22.40 54.95 52.59
C GLY A 39 -21.22 55.88 52.21
N ALA A 40 -21.39 57.18 52.52
CA ALA A 40 -20.42 58.28 52.60
C ALA A 40 -20.05 59.09 51.33
N SER A 41 -20.75 60.22 51.16
CA SER A 41 -20.24 61.49 50.59
C SER A 41 -19.49 62.28 51.70
N PRO A 42 -18.64 63.31 51.41
CA PRO A 42 -19.20 64.64 51.12
C PRO A 42 -18.37 65.60 50.23
N SER A 43 -19.13 66.45 49.52
CA SER A 43 -18.92 67.89 49.24
C SER A 43 -17.61 68.43 48.64
N LEU A 44 -17.75 69.20 47.55
CA LEU A 44 -17.43 70.64 47.55
C LEU A 44 -18.28 71.37 46.50
N ARG A 45 -18.98 72.41 46.98
CA ARG A 45 -19.87 73.30 46.22
C ARG A 45 -19.05 74.24 45.33
N ARG A 46 -19.65 74.74 44.24
CA ARG A 46 -19.80 76.20 44.00
C ARG A 46 -20.72 76.50 42.81
N HIS A 47 -21.68 77.40 43.11
CA HIS A 47 -22.28 78.45 42.28
C HIS A 47 -23.27 78.13 41.13
N ASP A 48 -24.54 78.40 41.46
CA ASP A 48 -25.69 78.88 40.66
C ASP A 48 -25.34 80.05 39.68
N PRO A 49 -26.16 80.42 38.64
CA PRO A 49 -27.61 80.69 38.75
C PRO A 49 -28.43 80.47 37.43
N PRO A 50 -29.68 80.97 37.22
CA PRO A 50 -30.72 80.15 36.61
C PRO A 50 -31.31 80.71 35.30
N ILE A 51 -32.33 80.02 34.79
CA ILE A 51 -33.41 80.50 33.89
C ILE A 51 -33.05 80.73 32.40
N ARG A 52 -33.68 79.97 31.48
CA ARG A 52 -34.77 80.44 30.57
C ARG A 52 -35.03 79.44 29.44
N LEU A 53 -36.31 79.12 29.28
CA LEU A 53 -36.89 78.45 28.12
C LEU A 53 -36.55 79.22 26.83
N ASN A 54 -36.04 78.52 25.82
CA ASN A 54 -36.23 78.92 24.43
C ASN A 54 -36.96 77.79 23.71
N LYS A 55 -38.20 78.08 23.29
CA LYS A 55 -38.98 77.24 22.39
C LYS A 55 -38.43 77.45 20.98
N GLY A 56 -38.08 76.35 20.33
CA GLY A 56 -37.97 76.29 18.88
C GLY A 56 -36.69 75.62 18.41
N PHE A 57 -36.77 74.33 18.12
CA PHE A 57 -36.32 73.81 16.82
C PHE A 57 -36.82 72.37 16.66
N VAL A 58 -37.86 72.20 15.85
CA VAL A 58 -38.18 70.93 15.20
C VAL A 58 -37.20 70.84 14.03
N GLY A 59 -36.41 69.77 13.96
CA GLY A 59 -35.48 69.57 12.86
C GLY A 59 -34.49 68.45 13.11
N SER A 60 -34.98 67.21 13.05
CA SER A 60 -34.17 66.02 12.84
C SER A 60 -33.33 66.15 11.56
N PHE A 61 -32.03 66.35 11.70
CA PHE A 61 -31.06 66.14 10.62
C PHE A 61 -30.26 64.89 10.91
N VAL A 62 -30.79 63.74 10.49
CA VAL A 62 -29.95 62.57 10.19
C VAL A 62 -29.30 62.87 8.84
N MET A 63 -28.01 63.21 8.86
CA MET A 63 -27.20 63.29 7.64
C MET A 63 -27.03 61.87 7.09
N GLU A 64 -27.86 61.51 6.11
CA GLU A 64 -27.57 60.41 5.18
C GLU A 64 -26.35 60.82 4.35
N GLN A 65 -25.14 60.48 4.80
CA GLN A 65 -23.94 60.67 3.99
C GLN A 65 -23.97 59.72 2.80
N ARG A 66 -24.52 60.18 1.68
CA ARG A 66 -24.40 59.49 0.39
C ARG A 66 -22.90 59.34 0.09
N PRO A 67 -22.34 58.11 0.05
CA PRO A 67 -20.94 57.94 -0.32
C PRO A 67 -20.74 58.56 -1.71
N GLY A 68 -19.76 59.46 -1.84
CA GLY A 68 -19.47 60.10 -3.12
C GLY A 68 -19.30 59.05 -4.21
N GLN A 69 -19.96 59.25 -5.36
CA GLN A 69 -20.05 58.28 -6.47
C GLN A 69 -18.68 57.75 -6.93
N LEU A 70 -17.60 58.49 -6.66
CA LEU A 70 -16.22 58.10 -6.90
C LEU A 70 -15.79 56.90 -6.03
N ARG A 71 -16.18 56.85 -4.74
CA ARG A 71 -15.76 55.78 -3.82
C ARG A 71 -16.37 54.43 -4.17
N THR A 72 -17.63 54.42 -4.64
CA THR A 72 -18.30 53.19 -5.10
C THR A 72 -17.71 52.68 -6.40
N ALA A 73 -17.32 53.57 -7.32
CA ALA A 73 -16.62 53.19 -8.55
C ALA A 73 -15.25 52.55 -8.28
N PHE A 74 -14.45 53.13 -7.37
CA PHE A 74 -13.16 52.54 -6.99
C PHE A 74 -13.29 51.17 -6.33
N MET A 75 -14.31 50.97 -5.49
CA MET A 75 -14.58 49.66 -4.87
C MET A 75 -14.93 48.61 -5.94
N GLY A 76 -15.77 48.98 -6.92
CA GLY A 76 -16.11 48.09 -8.03
C GLY A 76 -14.91 47.69 -8.87
N ILE A 77 -14.04 48.65 -9.21
CA ILE A 77 -12.80 48.39 -9.96
C ILE A 77 -11.85 47.48 -9.18
N PHE A 78 -11.69 47.71 -7.87
CA PHE A 78 -10.84 46.87 -7.03
C PHE A 78 -11.33 45.41 -6.97
N VAL A 79 -12.64 45.20 -6.82
CA VAL A 79 -13.23 43.85 -6.82
C VAL A 79 -13.04 43.18 -8.18
N CYS A 80 -13.29 43.90 -9.29
CA CYS A 80 -13.05 43.36 -10.63
C CYS A 80 -11.58 43.02 -10.87
N ALA A 81 -10.65 43.87 -10.42
CA ALA A 81 -9.21 43.63 -10.54
C ALA A 81 -8.76 42.41 -9.71
N ALA A 82 -9.29 42.26 -8.49
CA ALA A 82 -9.01 41.10 -7.65
C ALA A 82 -9.56 39.79 -8.26
N LEU A 83 -10.76 39.83 -8.83
CA LEU A 83 -11.34 38.68 -9.55
C LEU A 83 -10.56 38.34 -10.82
N ALA A 84 -10.13 39.36 -11.57
CA ALA A 84 -9.32 39.16 -12.77
C ALA A 84 -7.94 38.57 -12.42
N ALA A 85 -7.28 39.09 -11.40
CA ALA A 85 -6.00 38.58 -10.91
C ALA A 85 -6.14 37.16 -10.33
N GLY A 86 -7.21 36.88 -9.58
CA GLY A 86 -7.51 35.53 -9.08
C GLY A 86 -7.78 34.53 -10.20
N SER A 87 -8.60 34.91 -11.19
CA SER A 87 -8.87 34.08 -12.38
C SER A 87 -7.60 33.81 -13.18
N LEU A 88 -6.78 34.84 -13.38
CA LEU A 88 -5.48 34.70 -14.06
C LEU A 88 -4.53 33.79 -13.24
N GLY A 89 -4.52 33.91 -11.92
CA GLY A 89 -3.75 33.03 -11.04
C GLY A 89 -4.14 31.56 -11.18
N VAL A 90 -5.45 31.26 -11.22
CA VAL A 90 -5.95 29.89 -11.46
C VAL A 90 -5.53 29.38 -12.84
N LEU A 91 -5.62 30.22 -13.88
CA LEU A 91 -5.20 29.84 -15.23
C LEU A 91 -3.69 29.60 -15.33
N LEU A 92 -2.87 30.37 -14.63
CA LEU A 92 -1.41 30.20 -14.60
C LEU A 92 -0.97 28.99 -13.79
N LEU A 93 -1.72 28.64 -12.73
CA LEU A 93 -1.52 27.38 -11.99
C LEU A 93 -1.91 26.16 -12.83
N GLY A 94 -2.97 26.27 -13.63
CA GLY A 94 -3.42 25.22 -14.55
C GLY A 94 -2.48 24.93 -15.73
N GLN A 95 -1.43 25.71 -15.94
CA GLN A 95 -0.45 25.50 -17.02
C GLN A 95 0.84 24.79 -16.57
N ARG A 96 1.04 24.54 -15.26
CA ARG A 96 2.33 24.06 -14.73
C ARG A 96 2.40 22.59 -14.33
N ASP A 97 1.27 21.90 -14.22
CA ASP A 97 1.20 20.46 -13.95
C ASP A 97 0.40 19.80 -15.08
N GLY A 98 0.86 18.65 -15.59
CA GLY A 98 0.38 17.89 -16.78
C GLY A 98 -1.09 17.48 -16.83
N TRP A 99 -2.01 18.42 -16.61
CA TRP A 99 -3.47 18.27 -16.70
C TRP A 99 -3.98 18.31 -18.15
N PHE A 100 -3.08 18.45 -19.13
CA PHE A 100 -3.35 18.50 -20.57
C PHE A 100 -2.36 17.65 -21.38
N SER A 101 -1.88 16.53 -20.84
CA SER A 101 -1.30 15.50 -21.69
C SER A 101 -2.45 14.90 -22.50
N ASP A 102 -2.40 15.00 -23.83
CA ASP A 102 -3.45 14.43 -24.67
C ASP A 102 -3.41 12.90 -24.47
N PRO A 103 -4.47 12.30 -23.90
CA PRO A 103 -4.46 10.87 -23.63
C PRO A 103 -4.43 10.12 -24.96
N ILE A 104 -3.76 8.97 -24.94
CA ILE A 104 -3.64 8.12 -26.13
C ILE A 104 -4.78 7.13 -26.10
N GLU A 105 -5.53 7.06 -27.19
CA GLU A 105 -6.63 6.13 -27.35
C GLU A 105 -6.14 4.81 -27.95
N LEU A 106 -6.52 3.70 -27.34
CA LEU A 106 -6.18 2.36 -27.77
C LEU A 106 -7.43 1.50 -27.84
N THR A 107 -7.40 0.52 -28.73
CA THR A 107 -8.51 -0.41 -28.94
C THR A 107 -8.06 -1.84 -28.71
N THR A 108 -8.94 -2.70 -28.20
CA THR A 108 -8.72 -4.15 -28.23
C THR A 108 -10.03 -4.88 -28.54
N SER A 109 -9.93 -6.03 -29.21
CA SER A 109 -11.06 -6.89 -29.51
C SER A 109 -11.01 -8.16 -28.67
N MET A 110 -12.02 -8.38 -27.83
CA MET A 110 -12.08 -9.49 -26.88
C MET A 110 -13.33 -10.34 -27.10
N GLU A 111 -13.21 -11.67 -27.02
CA GLU A 111 -14.37 -12.57 -27.16
C GLU A 111 -15.36 -12.41 -26.00
N GLN A 112 -14.85 -12.14 -24.79
CA GLN A 112 -15.66 -12.00 -23.59
C GLN A 112 -15.14 -10.87 -22.69
N VAL A 113 -16.04 -9.99 -22.26
CA VAL A 113 -15.73 -8.82 -21.41
C VAL A 113 -16.46 -8.87 -20.05
N HIS A 114 -16.62 -10.07 -19.48
CA HIS A 114 -17.34 -10.27 -18.21
C HIS A 114 -16.88 -9.27 -17.14
N GLY A 115 -17.80 -8.49 -16.57
CA GLY A 115 -17.50 -7.55 -15.49
C GLY A 115 -16.77 -6.27 -15.90
N LEU A 116 -16.40 -6.09 -17.18
CA LEU A 116 -15.82 -4.86 -17.69
C LEU A 116 -16.88 -3.76 -17.80
N ARG A 117 -16.54 -2.53 -17.39
CA ARG A 117 -17.41 -1.36 -17.46
C ARG A 117 -16.63 -0.15 -17.95
N THR A 118 -17.34 0.86 -18.46
CA THR A 118 -16.73 2.18 -18.65
C THR A 118 -16.21 2.69 -17.30
N GLY A 119 -15.00 3.25 -17.29
CA GLY A 119 -14.28 3.65 -16.09
C GLY A 119 -13.48 2.53 -15.41
N THR A 120 -13.54 1.28 -15.91
CA THR A 120 -12.64 0.22 -15.42
C THR A 120 -11.19 0.65 -15.62
N ARG A 121 -10.36 0.49 -14.58
CA ARG A 121 -8.95 0.87 -14.61
C ARG A 121 -8.17 0.03 -15.62
N VAL A 122 -7.27 0.70 -16.31
CA VAL A 122 -6.25 0.12 -17.18
C VAL A 122 -4.91 0.24 -16.49
N ARG A 123 -4.12 -0.83 -16.52
CA ARG A 123 -2.81 -0.86 -15.88
C ARG A 123 -1.76 -1.52 -16.75
N VAL A 124 -0.51 -1.12 -16.53
CA VAL A 124 0.68 -1.70 -17.15
C VAL A 124 1.59 -2.14 -16.02
N LEU A 125 1.95 -3.43 -15.96
CA LEU A 125 2.82 -3.97 -14.91
C LEU A 125 2.30 -3.65 -13.50
N GLY A 126 0.98 -3.70 -13.31
CA GLY A 126 0.34 -3.35 -12.03
C GLY A 126 0.16 -1.84 -11.75
N ILE A 127 0.75 -0.95 -12.53
CA ILE A 127 0.64 0.51 -12.35
C ILE A 127 -0.61 1.02 -13.08
N PRO A 128 -1.54 1.74 -12.43
CA PRO A 128 -2.69 2.34 -13.11
C PRO A 128 -2.22 3.44 -14.06
N VAL A 129 -2.57 3.32 -15.34
CA VAL A 129 -2.13 4.25 -16.41
C VAL A 129 -3.27 4.87 -17.19
N GLY A 130 -4.52 4.42 -16.95
CA GLY A 130 -5.65 4.88 -17.72
C GLY A 130 -6.96 4.20 -17.38
N GLN A 131 -7.96 4.36 -18.24
CA GLN A 131 -9.32 3.84 -18.02
C GLN A 131 -10.03 3.45 -19.31
N VAL A 132 -10.97 2.50 -19.19
CA VAL A 132 -11.87 2.13 -20.28
C VAL A 132 -12.85 3.26 -20.57
N SER A 133 -12.85 3.73 -21.80
CA SER A 133 -13.66 4.86 -22.25
C SER A 133 -15.01 4.37 -22.78
N ARG A 134 -15.01 3.31 -23.61
CA ARG A 134 -16.22 2.81 -24.26
C ARG A 134 -16.13 1.32 -24.56
N ILE A 135 -17.26 0.65 -24.50
CA ILE A 135 -17.41 -0.76 -24.88
C ILE A 135 -18.45 -0.83 -26.01
N GLU A 136 -18.04 -1.34 -27.16
CA GLU A 136 -18.90 -1.52 -28.34
C GLU A 136 -19.30 -2.99 -28.46
N PRO A 137 -20.60 -3.31 -28.32
CA PRO A 137 -21.08 -4.69 -28.47
C PRO A 137 -20.92 -5.16 -29.93
N PRO A 138 -20.75 -6.47 -30.15
CA PRO A 138 -20.65 -7.04 -31.48
C PRO A 138 -21.94 -6.83 -32.28
N ALA A 139 -21.82 -6.67 -33.60
CA ALA A 139 -22.96 -6.48 -34.48
C ALA A 139 -23.70 -7.81 -34.73
N THR A 140 -22.96 -8.92 -34.77
CA THR A 140 -23.54 -10.26 -34.88
C THR A 140 -23.12 -11.18 -33.72
N PRO A 141 -23.97 -12.15 -33.30
CA PRO A 141 -23.59 -13.10 -32.27
C PRO A 141 -22.34 -13.90 -32.68
N GLY A 142 -21.31 -13.91 -31.83
CA GLY A 142 -20.04 -14.61 -32.06
C GLY A 142 -18.89 -13.72 -32.53
N GLU A 143 -19.15 -12.46 -32.89
CA GLU A 143 -18.09 -11.47 -33.10
C GLU A 143 -17.50 -10.99 -31.76
N PRO A 144 -16.22 -10.58 -31.74
CA PRO A 144 -15.59 -10.04 -30.55
C PRO A 144 -16.17 -8.67 -30.18
N VAL A 145 -16.20 -8.38 -28.88
CA VAL A 145 -16.54 -7.08 -28.32
C VAL A 145 -15.35 -6.15 -28.50
N ARG A 146 -15.56 -4.95 -29.05
CA ARG A 146 -14.52 -3.94 -29.19
C ARG A 146 -14.50 -3.04 -27.97
N VAL A 147 -13.34 -2.91 -27.34
CA VAL A 147 -13.13 -2.11 -26.14
C VAL A 147 -12.19 -0.96 -26.49
N HIS A 148 -12.65 0.26 -26.21
CA HIS A 148 -11.89 1.49 -26.36
C HIS A 148 -11.47 1.97 -24.98
N PHE A 149 -10.18 2.27 -24.82
CA PHE A 149 -9.61 2.73 -23.57
C PHE A 149 -8.51 3.74 -23.84
N TRP A 150 -8.27 4.61 -22.88
CA TRP A 150 -7.20 5.59 -22.97
C TRP A 150 -6.12 5.31 -21.94
N ILE A 151 -4.91 5.78 -22.25
CA ILE A 151 -3.76 5.79 -21.36
C ILE A 151 -3.16 7.20 -21.33
N GLU A 152 -2.51 7.56 -20.22
CA GLU A 152 -1.78 8.83 -20.13
C GLU A 152 -0.54 8.78 -21.03
N GLU A 153 -0.26 9.88 -21.73
CA GLU A 153 0.83 9.98 -22.74
C GLU A 153 2.20 9.58 -22.17
N GLU A 154 2.45 9.88 -20.89
CA GLU A 154 3.71 9.54 -20.21
C GLU A 154 4.03 8.03 -20.21
N TYR A 155 3.00 7.18 -20.26
CA TYR A 155 3.15 5.73 -20.29
C TYR A 155 3.20 5.12 -21.70
N GLN A 156 3.04 5.92 -22.77
CA GLN A 156 3.11 5.43 -24.15
C GLN A 156 4.41 4.67 -24.43
N SER A 157 5.52 5.23 -23.92
CA SER A 157 6.87 4.71 -24.12
C SER A 157 7.08 3.31 -23.53
N LEU A 158 6.18 2.83 -22.68
CA LEU A 158 6.22 1.49 -22.10
C LEU A 158 5.50 0.45 -22.94
N ILE A 159 4.60 0.87 -23.84
CA ILE A 159 3.73 -0.04 -24.59
C ILE A 159 4.24 -0.16 -26.02
N ARG A 160 4.43 -1.41 -26.43
CA ARG A 160 4.94 -1.77 -27.74
C ARG A 160 3.81 -2.22 -28.66
N THR A 161 4.10 -2.26 -29.95
CA THR A 161 3.17 -2.70 -31.01
C THR A 161 2.76 -4.18 -30.88
N ASP A 162 3.56 -5.00 -30.21
CA ASP A 162 3.27 -6.40 -29.88
C ASP A 162 2.70 -6.58 -28.46
N ALA A 163 2.33 -5.49 -27.78
CA ALA A 163 1.70 -5.54 -26.49
C ALA A 163 0.37 -6.29 -26.54
N THR A 164 0.07 -7.01 -25.47
CA THR A 164 -1.18 -7.78 -25.35
C THR A 164 -2.01 -7.30 -24.17
N VAL A 165 -3.31 -7.25 -24.36
CA VAL A 165 -4.28 -6.82 -23.36
C VAL A 165 -5.02 -8.01 -22.78
N GLU A 166 -5.12 -8.07 -21.46
CA GLU A 166 -5.79 -9.15 -20.75
C GLU A 166 -6.77 -8.59 -19.72
N LEU A 167 -7.92 -9.25 -19.57
CA LEU A 167 -8.87 -8.93 -18.52
C LEU A 167 -8.60 -9.78 -17.28
N VAL A 168 -7.95 -9.20 -16.28
CA VAL A 168 -7.54 -9.90 -15.05
C VAL A 168 -8.46 -9.55 -13.89
N LYS A 169 -8.71 -10.51 -12.99
CA LYS A 169 -9.47 -10.30 -11.75
C LYS A 169 -8.52 -9.88 -10.63
N GLU A 170 -8.84 -8.80 -9.94
CA GLU A 170 -8.06 -8.34 -8.80
C GLU A 170 -8.42 -9.15 -7.54
N GLY A 171 -7.54 -10.05 -7.12
CA GLY A 171 -7.79 -10.94 -5.99
C GLY A 171 -8.92 -11.96 -6.22
N PHE A 172 -9.39 -12.60 -5.15
CA PHE A 172 -10.38 -13.70 -5.26
C PHE A 172 -11.81 -13.21 -5.58
N VAL A 173 -12.21 -12.05 -5.06
CA VAL A 173 -13.58 -11.49 -5.18
C VAL A 173 -13.61 -10.11 -5.84
N GLY A 174 -12.45 -9.53 -6.15
CA GLY A 174 -12.40 -8.15 -6.61
C GLY A 174 -12.88 -7.93 -8.04
N GLU A 175 -12.90 -6.66 -8.40
CA GLU A 175 -13.28 -6.19 -9.72
C GLU A 175 -12.26 -6.64 -10.78
N ARG A 176 -12.70 -6.65 -12.03
CA ARG A 176 -11.80 -6.92 -13.16
C ARG A 176 -11.19 -5.63 -13.64
N VAL A 177 -9.94 -5.72 -14.07
CA VAL A 177 -9.14 -4.61 -14.57
C VAL A 177 -8.44 -5.04 -15.84
N LEU A 178 -8.17 -4.07 -16.70
CA LEU A 178 -7.55 -4.31 -17.99
C LEU A 178 -6.02 -4.19 -17.81
N GLU A 179 -5.31 -5.32 -17.92
CA GLU A 179 -3.87 -5.39 -17.83
C GLU A 179 -3.27 -5.32 -19.23
N ILE A 180 -2.31 -4.42 -19.42
CA ILE A 180 -1.49 -4.34 -20.62
C ILE A 180 -0.15 -4.97 -20.30
N ASN A 181 0.19 -6.04 -21.01
CA ASN A 181 1.54 -6.57 -21.05
C ASN A 181 2.35 -5.78 -22.08
N PRO A 182 3.46 -5.13 -21.69
CA PRO A 182 4.12 -4.08 -22.49
C PRO A 182 4.73 -4.54 -23.83
N GLY A 183 4.81 -5.84 -24.08
CA GLY A 183 5.42 -6.41 -25.30
C GLY A 183 6.94 -6.55 -25.20
N THR A 184 7.60 -6.78 -26.33
CA THR A 184 9.06 -6.97 -26.40
C THR A 184 9.80 -5.66 -26.61
N ALA A 185 10.99 -5.50 -26.01
CA ALA A 185 11.76 -4.26 -26.09
C ALA A 185 12.15 -3.84 -27.52
N GLU A 186 12.22 -4.81 -28.45
CA GLU A 186 12.63 -4.62 -29.85
C GLU A 186 11.51 -4.08 -30.75
N ALA A 187 10.24 -4.26 -30.34
CA ALA A 187 9.10 -3.77 -31.09
C ALA A 187 9.03 -2.23 -31.09
N ALA A 188 8.31 -1.66 -32.05
CA ALA A 188 8.08 -0.22 -32.10
C ALA A 188 7.13 0.23 -30.98
N ILE A 189 7.23 1.49 -30.54
CA ILE A 189 6.29 2.12 -29.61
C ILE A 189 4.91 2.19 -30.27
N VAL A 190 3.86 1.95 -29.48
CA VAL A 190 2.48 1.98 -29.95
C VAL A 190 2.06 3.38 -30.44
N ALA A 191 1.33 3.44 -31.55
CA ALA A 191 0.76 4.68 -32.07
C ALA A 191 -0.61 4.97 -31.42
N ASP A 192 -1.01 6.24 -31.44
CA ASP A 192 -2.38 6.63 -31.06
C ASP A 192 -3.42 6.02 -32.00
N GLY A 193 -4.52 5.54 -31.43
CA GLY A 193 -5.58 4.79 -32.10
C GLY A 193 -5.22 3.34 -32.46
N ALA A 194 -4.08 2.83 -31.99
CA ALA A 194 -3.66 1.46 -32.33
C ALA A 194 -4.54 0.38 -31.68
N GLU A 195 -4.66 -0.74 -32.37
CA GLU A 195 -5.33 -1.93 -31.85
C GLU A 195 -4.32 -2.90 -31.24
N LEU A 196 -4.52 -3.26 -29.97
CA LEU A 196 -3.71 -4.24 -29.24
C LEU A 196 -4.37 -5.62 -29.23
N ALA A 197 -3.55 -6.65 -29.40
CA ALA A 197 -4.01 -8.04 -29.37
C ALA A 197 -4.56 -8.41 -27.99
N SER A 198 -5.72 -9.07 -27.94
CA SER A 198 -6.26 -9.55 -26.67
C SER A 198 -5.72 -10.93 -26.33
N ARG A 199 -5.54 -11.18 -25.04
CA ARG A 199 -5.22 -12.49 -24.46
C ARG A 199 -6.34 -12.89 -23.52
N THR A 200 -6.81 -14.13 -23.66
CA THR A 200 -7.78 -14.72 -22.75
C THR A 200 -7.05 -15.53 -21.68
N SER A 201 -7.27 -15.19 -20.42
CA SER A 201 -6.84 -16.03 -19.30
C SER A 201 -7.96 -16.96 -18.84
N PRO A 202 -7.64 -18.22 -18.48
CA PRO A 202 -8.62 -19.17 -18.00
C PRO A 202 -9.25 -18.67 -16.71
N THR A 203 -10.57 -18.73 -16.63
CA THR A 203 -11.28 -18.37 -15.40
C THR A 203 -11.08 -19.43 -14.31
N TRP A 204 -11.25 -19.06 -13.04
CA TRP A 204 -11.16 -20.02 -11.92
C TRP A 204 -12.20 -21.13 -12.07
N GLU A 205 -13.39 -20.79 -12.55
CA GLU A 205 -14.46 -21.73 -12.86
C GLU A 205 -14.04 -22.74 -13.92
N GLU A 206 -13.38 -22.29 -15.00
CA GLU A 206 -12.83 -23.18 -16.04
C GLU A 206 -11.70 -24.07 -15.50
N LEU A 207 -10.83 -23.54 -14.64
CA LEU A 207 -9.78 -24.33 -13.99
C LEU A 207 -10.37 -25.41 -13.09
N MET A 208 -11.40 -25.09 -12.30
CA MET A 208 -12.10 -26.05 -11.45
C MET A 208 -12.87 -27.08 -12.26
N GLN A 209 -13.48 -26.70 -13.38
CA GLN A 209 -14.11 -27.66 -14.29
C GLN A 209 -13.07 -28.61 -14.90
N LYS A 210 -11.93 -28.09 -15.36
CA LYS A 210 -10.82 -28.93 -15.84
C LYS A 210 -10.26 -29.84 -14.75
N ALA A 211 -10.15 -29.35 -13.51
CA ALA A 211 -9.71 -30.14 -12.37
C ALA A 211 -10.72 -31.25 -12.01
N ASN A 212 -12.02 -30.94 -12.03
CA ASN A 212 -13.06 -31.93 -11.80
C ASN A 212 -13.09 -33.00 -12.91
N GLN A 213 -12.97 -32.60 -14.17
CA GLN A 213 -12.86 -33.53 -15.30
C GLN A 213 -11.62 -34.42 -15.18
N LEU A 214 -10.49 -33.85 -14.76
CA LEU A 214 -9.27 -34.62 -14.52
C LEU A 214 -9.46 -35.62 -13.36
N SER A 215 -10.11 -35.19 -12.28
CA SER A 215 -10.43 -36.05 -11.14
C SER A 215 -11.37 -37.21 -11.53
N GLU A 216 -12.38 -36.92 -12.35
CA GLU A 216 -13.32 -37.93 -12.88
C GLU A 216 -12.62 -38.93 -13.79
N GLN A 217 -11.77 -38.46 -14.72
CA GLN A 217 -10.95 -39.34 -15.57
C GLN A 217 -10.01 -40.24 -14.75
N ILE A 218 -9.42 -39.72 -13.67
CA ILE A 218 -8.58 -40.50 -12.76
C ILE A 218 -9.42 -41.54 -12.00
N ALA A 219 -10.58 -41.15 -11.46
CA ALA A 219 -11.48 -42.03 -10.73
C ALA A 219 -12.02 -43.17 -11.61
N GLU A 220 -12.26 -42.90 -12.88
CA GLU A 220 -12.69 -43.89 -13.88
C GLU A 220 -11.53 -44.71 -14.47
N GLY A 221 -10.29 -44.46 -14.05
CA GLY A 221 -9.12 -45.19 -14.56
C GLY A 221 -8.79 -44.88 -16.03
N GLN A 222 -9.32 -43.79 -16.58
CA GLN A 222 -9.06 -43.38 -17.95
C GLN A 222 -7.70 -42.65 -18.05
N GLY A 223 -6.98 -42.89 -19.14
CA GLY A 223 -5.65 -42.32 -19.39
C GLY A 223 -4.49 -43.13 -18.80
N THR A 224 -3.27 -42.68 -19.03
CA THR A 224 -2.03 -43.39 -18.62
C THR A 224 -1.89 -43.47 -17.11
N LEU A 225 -2.31 -42.45 -16.35
CA LEU A 225 -2.33 -42.45 -14.88
C LEU A 225 -3.39 -43.40 -14.29
N GLY A 226 -4.59 -43.45 -14.87
CA GLY A 226 -5.63 -44.39 -14.45
C GLY A 226 -5.25 -45.86 -14.68
N LYS A 227 -4.59 -46.13 -15.80
CA LYS A 227 -3.99 -47.45 -16.10
C LYS A 227 -2.79 -47.77 -15.19
N LEU A 228 -2.01 -46.77 -14.78
CA LEU A 228 -0.86 -46.95 -13.88
C LEU A 228 -1.30 -47.29 -12.45
N ILE A 229 -2.41 -46.74 -11.97
CA ILE A 229 -2.96 -47.03 -10.63
C ILE A 229 -3.56 -48.43 -10.55
N GLN A 230 -4.12 -48.95 -11.66
CA GLN A 230 -4.79 -50.26 -11.68
C GLN A 230 -3.87 -51.43 -12.05
N ASN A 231 -2.68 -51.19 -12.58
CA ASN A 231 -1.82 -52.25 -13.10
C ASN A 231 -0.66 -52.58 -12.12
N PRO A 232 -0.54 -53.79 -11.57
CA PRO A 232 0.52 -54.16 -10.63
C PRO A 232 1.96 -54.04 -11.20
N GLU A 233 2.12 -54.06 -12.53
CA GLU A 233 3.40 -53.83 -13.24
C GLU A 233 3.89 -52.37 -13.18
N ALA A 234 3.00 -51.43 -12.80
CA ALA A 234 3.33 -50.03 -12.64
C ALA A 234 4.35 -49.79 -11.51
N TYR A 235 4.37 -50.66 -10.50
CA TYR A 235 5.32 -50.58 -9.39
C TYR A 235 6.75 -50.87 -9.85
N GLU A 236 6.96 -51.87 -10.72
CA GLU A 236 8.28 -52.19 -11.28
C GLU A 236 8.78 -51.08 -12.21
N SER A 237 7.89 -50.52 -13.02
CA SER A 237 8.20 -49.38 -13.89
C SER A 237 8.51 -48.11 -13.08
N LEU A 238 7.85 -47.92 -11.93
CA LEU A 238 8.11 -46.80 -11.02
C LEU A 238 9.47 -46.94 -10.32
N GLU A 239 9.88 -48.16 -9.92
CA GLU A 239 11.21 -48.40 -9.35
C GLU A 239 12.33 -48.16 -10.37
N GLN A 240 12.15 -48.58 -11.62
CA GLN A 240 13.10 -48.27 -12.70
C GLN A 240 13.16 -46.77 -12.99
N LEU A 241 12.01 -46.10 -13.09
CA LEU A 241 11.95 -44.65 -13.27
C LEU A 241 12.57 -43.89 -12.11
N LEU A 242 12.42 -44.35 -10.87
CA LEU A 242 13.07 -43.77 -9.70
C LEU A 242 14.58 -44.01 -9.72
N GLY A 243 15.04 -45.15 -10.24
CA GLY A 243 16.46 -45.43 -10.49
C GLY A 243 17.06 -44.51 -11.55
N ASP A 244 16.37 -44.35 -12.69
CA ASP A 244 16.80 -43.49 -13.79
C ASP A 244 16.74 -42.01 -13.42
N ALA A 245 15.70 -41.59 -12.69
CA ALA A 245 15.60 -40.23 -12.16
C ALA A 245 16.72 -39.92 -11.17
N ARG A 246 17.12 -40.87 -10.31
CA ARG A 246 18.28 -40.68 -9.43
C ARG A 246 19.58 -40.50 -10.22
N ASN A 247 19.78 -41.29 -11.27
CA ASN A 247 20.96 -41.20 -12.14
C ASN A 247 21.00 -39.88 -12.92
N VAL A 248 19.85 -39.40 -13.40
CA VAL A 248 19.71 -38.09 -14.06
C VAL A 248 19.92 -36.96 -13.05
N LEU A 249 19.36 -37.05 -11.84
CA LEU A 249 19.53 -36.03 -10.81
C LEU A 249 20.98 -35.94 -10.30
N SER A 250 21.71 -37.05 -10.22
CA SER A 250 23.16 -37.03 -9.95
C SER A 250 23.97 -36.41 -11.09
N GLY A 251 23.57 -36.63 -12.35
CA GLY A 251 24.20 -36.00 -13.52
C GLY A 251 23.86 -34.51 -13.67
N VAL A 252 22.70 -34.09 -13.16
CA VAL A 252 22.31 -32.67 -13.11
C VAL A 252 23.17 -31.91 -12.11
N ASP A 253 23.53 -32.49 -10.96
CA ASP A 253 24.39 -31.80 -9.97
C ASP A 253 25.83 -31.60 -10.52
N GLU A 254 26.36 -32.59 -11.24
CA GLU A 254 27.63 -32.47 -11.97
C GLU A 254 27.56 -31.42 -13.09
N ASN A 255 26.43 -31.29 -13.80
CA ASN A 255 26.28 -30.31 -14.88
C ASN A 255 25.85 -28.91 -14.40
N LEU A 256 25.28 -28.78 -13.20
CA LEU A 256 24.89 -27.49 -12.61
C LEU A 256 26.11 -26.72 -12.08
N SER A 257 27.17 -27.44 -11.71
CA SER A 257 28.45 -26.82 -11.35
C SER A 257 29.16 -26.16 -12.55
N SER A 258 28.87 -26.58 -13.78
CA SER A 258 29.37 -25.95 -15.02
C SER A 258 28.57 -24.71 -15.43
N LEU A 259 27.26 -24.67 -15.14
CA LEU A 259 26.40 -23.52 -15.41
C LEU A 259 26.58 -22.37 -14.41
N LYS A 260 26.96 -22.68 -13.16
CA LYS A 260 27.32 -21.68 -12.13
C LYS A 260 28.54 -20.82 -12.50
N GLN A 261 29.35 -21.24 -13.47
CA GLN A 261 30.51 -20.48 -13.96
C GLN A 261 30.21 -19.65 -15.21
N SER A 262 28.97 -19.67 -15.72
CA SER A 262 28.60 -18.88 -16.89
C SER A 262 28.38 -17.41 -16.53
N TRP A 263 29.07 -16.53 -17.26
CA TRP A 263 29.09 -15.07 -17.03
C TRP A 263 27.71 -14.35 -17.00
N PRO A 264 26.59 -14.85 -17.59
CA PRO A 264 25.28 -14.20 -17.49
C PRO A 264 24.51 -14.48 -16.18
N VAL A 265 24.90 -15.51 -15.41
CA VAL A 265 24.18 -15.94 -14.19
C VAL A 265 24.78 -15.31 -12.93
N LYS A 266 25.95 -14.68 -13.06
CA LYS A 266 26.72 -14.06 -11.95
C LYS A 266 26.00 -12.88 -11.29
N GLY A 267 25.04 -12.25 -11.96
CA GLY A 267 24.28 -11.10 -11.44
C GLY A 267 22.95 -11.44 -10.75
N TRP A 268 22.42 -12.65 -10.92
CA TRP A 268 21.20 -13.13 -10.25
C TRP A 268 21.48 -13.82 -8.91
N PHE A 269 22.73 -14.23 -8.73
CA PHE A 269 23.29 -14.80 -7.51
C PHE A 269 24.51 -13.96 -7.12
N SER A 270 24.31 -12.67 -6.83
CA SER A 270 25.22 -12.00 -5.91
C SER A 270 25.19 -12.82 -4.62
N ASP A 271 26.34 -13.18 -4.07
CA ASP A 271 26.42 -13.95 -2.84
C ASP A 271 25.50 -13.26 -1.83
N ARG A 272 24.51 -13.96 -1.24
CA ARG A 272 23.58 -13.35 -0.26
C ARG A 272 24.34 -12.62 0.87
N TYR A 273 25.61 -12.97 1.04
CA TYR A 273 26.59 -12.35 1.93
C TYR A 273 27.07 -10.96 1.52
N ASP A 274 27.11 -10.60 0.24
CA ASP A 274 27.52 -9.27 -0.24
C ASP A 274 26.57 -8.18 0.27
N ILE A 275 25.31 -8.54 0.54
CA ILE A 275 24.31 -7.66 1.17
C ILE A 275 24.66 -7.40 2.65
N LEU A 276 25.26 -8.39 3.34
CA LEU A 276 25.63 -8.30 4.76
C LEU A 276 26.98 -7.63 4.99
N VAL A 277 27.85 -7.61 3.97
CA VAL A 277 29.23 -7.11 4.07
C VAL A 277 29.50 -6.18 2.90
N ARG A 278 29.26 -4.88 3.12
CA ARG A 278 29.71 -3.81 2.20
C ARG A 278 31.08 -3.31 2.68
N PRO A 279 32.20 -3.62 1.98
CA PRO A 279 33.55 -3.36 2.49
C PRO A 279 33.85 -1.87 2.74
N GLU A 280 33.15 -0.99 2.05
CA GLU A 280 33.33 0.46 2.10
C GLU A 280 32.34 1.16 3.03
N ALA A 281 31.39 0.44 3.64
CA ALA A 281 30.32 1.00 4.48
C ALA A 281 30.46 0.58 5.96
N GLU A 282 30.08 1.47 6.88
CA GLU A 282 30.03 1.16 8.30
C GLU A 282 28.76 0.36 8.63
N THR A 283 28.93 -0.86 9.12
CA THR A 283 27.81 -1.75 9.44
C THR A 283 27.61 -1.89 10.94
N PHE A 284 26.47 -1.44 11.44
CA PHE A 284 26.04 -1.61 12.83
C PHE A 284 25.03 -2.75 12.92
N ARG A 285 25.10 -3.57 13.98
CA ARG A 285 24.31 -4.81 14.08
C ARG A 285 23.77 -5.05 15.49
N LYS A 286 22.52 -5.49 15.56
CA LYS A 286 21.93 -6.13 16.75
C LYS A 286 21.56 -7.58 16.43
N ILE A 287 21.83 -8.48 17.36
CA ILE A 287 21.63 -9.93 17.20
C ILE A 287 20.67 -10.41 18.27
N PHE A 288 19.70 -11.22 17.88
CA PHE A 288 18.72 -11.84 18.77
C PHE A 288 18.60 -13.32 18.45
N ALA A 289 18.58 -14.18 19.47
CA ALA A 289 18.23 -15.58 19.28
C ALA A 289 16.76 -15.71 18.87
N GLU A 290 16.40 -16.77 18.14
CA GLU A 290 15.01 -17.01 17.70
C GLU A 290 14.02 -16.94 18.87
N GLU A 291 14.34 -17.62 19.97
CA GLU A 291 13.52 -17.73 21.18
C GLU A 291 13.28 -16.39 21.89
N GLU A 292 14.10 -15.37 21.62
CA GLU A 292 13.94 -14.05 22.20
C GLU A 292 12.88 -13.21 21.49
N LEU A 293 12.62 -13.51 20.21
CA LEU A 293 11.72 -12.75 19.36
C LEU A 293 10.43 -13.50 19.06
N PHE A 294 10.50 -14.81 18.82
CA PHE A 294 9.39 -15.58 18.27
C PHE A 294 8.88 -16.66 19.22
N GLU A 295 7.64 -17.10 18.97
CA GLU A 295 7.16 -18.38 19.46
C GLU A 295 8.01 -19.51 18.86
N ALA A 296 8.36 -20.51 19.67
CA ALA A 296 9.27 -21.59 19.27
C ALA A 296 8.85 -22.26 17.95
N GLY A 297 9.74 -22.21 16.95
CA GLY A 297 9.53 -22.84 15.64
C GLY A 297 8.48 -22.16 14.77
N ARG A 298 8.13 -20.90 15.05
CA ARG A 298 7.16 -20.11 14.28
C ARG A 298 7.76 -18.76 13.89
N ALA A 299 7.18 -18.13 12.87
CA ALA A 299 7.47 -16.74 12.51
C ALA A 299 6.44 -15.77 13.13
N ILE A 300 6.06 -16.02 14.39
CA ILE A 300 5.08 -15.21 15.14
C ILE A 300 5.82 -14.53 16.29
N LEU A 301 5.85 -13.20 16.29
CA LEU A 301 6.50 -12.42 17.33
C LEU A 301 5.76 -12.56 18.67
N THR A 302 6.52 -12.76 19.75
CA THR A 302 5.98 -12.72 21.12
C THR A 302 5.81 -11.27 21.59
N ASP A 303 5.06 -11.06 22.68
CA ASP A 303 4.97 -9.74 23.32
C ASP A 303 6.35 -9.21 23.76
N GLY A 304 7.19 -10.09 24.33
CA GLY A 304 8.56 -9.74 24.72
C GLY A 304 9.45 -9.44 23.52
N GLY A 305 9.29 -10.19 22.42
CA GLY A 305 9.98 -9.94 21.16
C GLY A 305 9.64 -8.60 20.55
N ARG A 306 8.35 -8.24 20.54
CA ARG A 306 7.89 -6.91 20.11
C ARG A 306 8.52 -5.79 20.91
N ALA A 307 8.53 -5.89 22.24
CA ALA A 307 9.17 -4.88 23.10
C ALA A 307 10.66 -4.69 22.79
N LYS A 308 11.39 -5.77 22.50
CA LYS A 308 12.79 -5.68 22.05
C LYS A 308 12.91 -4.98 20.70
N LEU A 309 12.00 -5.26 19.76
CA LEU A 309 11.99 -4.61 18.45
C LEU A 309 11.63 -3.11 18.54
N ASP A 310 10.82 -2.70 19.51
CA ASP A 310 10.55 -1.27 19.78
C ASP A 310 11.85 -0.52 20.16
N GLU A 311 12.70 -1.13 20.97
CA GLU A 311 14.02 -0.59 21.30
C GLU A 311 14.96 -0.57 20.08
N VAL A 312 14.89 -1.59 19.23
CA VAL A 312 15.64 -1.63 17.96
C VAL A 312 15.20 -0.53 17.02
N ALA A 313 13.90 -0.27 16.90
CA ALA A 313 13.39 0.79 16.05
C ALA A 313 13.93 2.16 16.48
N THR A 314 13.96 2.42 17.79
CA THR A 314 14.56 3.65 18.35
C THR A 314 16.04 3.76 17.96
N TRP A 315 16.79 2.66 18.09
CA TRP A 315 18.19 2.61 17.70
C TRP A 315 18.41 2.80 16.18
N ILE A 316 17.53 2.30 15.33
CA ILE A 316 17.59 2.52 13.87
C ILE A 316 17.41 4.01 13.54
N HIS A 317 16.54 4.71 14.27
CA HIS A 317 16.29 6.14 14.08
C HIS A 317 17.47 7.04 14.47
N ASP A 318 18.38 6.57 15.32
CA ASP A 318 19.64 7.29 15.61
C ASP A 318 20.49 7.48 14.33
N PHE A 319 20.26 6.69 13.29
CA PHE A 319 20.96 6.75 12.00
C PHE A 319 20.21 7.50 10.88
N ASP A 320 19.08 8.16 11.18
CA ASP A 320 18.24 8.84 10.17
C ASP A 320 18.96 9.98 9.43
N HIS A 321 20.09 10.45 9.95
CA HIS A 321 20.85 11.59 9.42
C HIS A 321 21.92 11.17 8.40
N HIS A 322 22.12 9.86 8.23
CA HIS A 322 23.07 9.28 7.31
C HIS A 322 22.35 8.47 6.22
N GLN A 323 22.96 8.29 5.03
CA GLN A 323 22.46 7.37 4.01
C GLN A 323 22.60 5.94 4.56
N SER A 324 21.59 5.49 5.30
CA SER A 324 21.60 4.23 6.03
C SER A 324 20.57 3.27 5.46
N ASP A 325 20.99 2.07 5.08
CA ASP A 325 20.11 0.97 4.68
C ASP A 325 19.88 0.04 5.87
N VAL A 326 18.70 -0.59 5.95
CA VAL A 326 18.40 -1.59 6.99
C VAL A 326 18.27 -2.97 6.36
N VAL A 327 18.95 -3.96 6.92
CA VAL A 327 18.86 -5.36 6.49
C VAL A 327 18.51 -6.24 7.67
N VAL A 328 17.46 -7.05 7.53
CA VAL A 328 17.08 -8.08 8.50
C VAL A 328 17.48 -9.44 7.95
N ALA A 329 18.40 -10.11 8.63
CA ALA A 329 18.97 -11.38 8.21
C ALA A 329 18.57 -12.51 9.17
N GLY A 330 17.88 -13.53 8.66
CA GLY A 330 17.49 -14.71 9.43
C GLY A 330 18.40 -15.91 9.19
N PHE A 331 18.74 -16.64 10.25
CA PHE A 331 19.58 -17.83 10.21
C PHE A 331 18.92 -18.99 10.98
N ALA A 332 19.08 -20.22 10.49
CA ALA A 332 18.48 -21.43 11.05
C ALA A 332 19.44 -22.64 11.02
N ALA A 333 20.70 -22.44 11.41
CA ALA A 333 21.85 -23.33 11.12
C ALA A 333 21.78 -24.77 11.65
N ASP A 334 20.91 -25.07 12.61
CA ASP A 334 20.75 -26.39 13.23
C ASP A 334 19.54 -27.18 12.68
N MET A 335 18.80 -26.65 11.69
CA MET A 335 17.69 -27.38 11.06
C MET A 335 18.21 -28.45 10.07
N GLN A 336 17.71 -29.68 10.17
CA GLN A 336 18.16 -30.78 9.30
C GLN A 336 17.69 -30.64 7.85
N ASP A 337 16.48 -30.12 7.65
CA ASP A 337 15.92 -29.86 6.32
C ASP A 337 16.34 -28.46 5.85
N GLY A 338 17.29 -28.39 4.92
CA GLY A 338 17.79 -27.14 4.39
C GLY A 338 16.72 -26.28 3.69
N ARG A 339 15.70 -26.92 3.10
CA ARG A 339 14.59 -26.19 2.46
C ARG A 339 13.67 -25.57 3.50
N LEU A 340 13.38 -26.30 4.58
CA LEU A 340 12.62 -25.78 5.70
C LEU A 340 13.37 -24.63 6.39
N ALA A 341 14.70 -24.76 6.53
CA ALA A 341 15.56 -23.74 7.10
C ALA A 341 15.52 -22.42 6.30
N ASP A 342 15.63 -22.50 4.97
CA ASP A 342 15.52 -21.35 4.08
C ASP A 342 14.15 -20.65 4.24
N LEU A 343 13.06 -21.42 4.23
CA LEU A 343 11.71 -20.87 4.36
C LEU A 343 11.47 -20.23 5.73
N MET A 344 11.88 -20.90 6.82
CA MET A 344 11.67 -20.42 8.18
C MET A 344 12.47 -19.15 8.45
N SER A 345 13.76 -19.15 8.09
CA SER A 345 14.62 -17.97 8.27
C SER A 345 14.16 -16.77 7.46
N GLN A 346 13.66 -16.98 6.24
CA GLN A 346 13.05 -15.93 5.42
C GLN A 346 11.78 -15.37 6.10
N LYS A 347 10.87 -16.24 6.53
CA LYS A 347 9.60 -15.80 7.15
C LYS A 347 9.82 -15.07 8.47
N GLN A 348 10.81 -15.48 9.25
CA GLN A 348 11.16 -14.79 10.50
C GLN A 348 11.78 -13.41 10.23
N ALA A 349 12.68 -13.30 9.24
CA ALA A 349 13.23 -12.00 8.84
C ALA A 349 12.13 -11.05 8.32
N GLU A 350 11.21 -11.55 7.48
CA GLU A 350 10.06 -10.78 6.98
C GLU A 350 9.16 -10.29 8.12
N ALA A 351 8.82 -11.16 9.08
CA ALA A 351 7.97 -10.78 10.21
C ALA A 351 8.59 -9.66 11.06
N VAL A 352 9.91 -9.65 11.24
CA VAL A 352 10.63 -8.58 11.96
C VAL A 352 10.60 -7.28 11.15
N LEU A 353 10.93 -7.35 9.86
CA LEU A 353 10.91 -6.19 8.98
C LEU A 353 9.51 -5.57 8.90
N GLU A 354 8.49 -6.40 8.68
CA GLU A 354 7.09 -5.96 8.61
C GLU A 354 6.66 -5.25 9.90
N TYR A 355 7.03 -5.80 11.06
CA TYR A 355 6.74 -5.18 12.35
C TYR A 355 7.40 -3.79 12.47
N LEU A 356 8.70 -3.69 12.20
CA LEU A 356 9.44 -2.43 12.28
C LEU A 356 8.91 -1.39 11.29
N THR A 357 8.58 -1.81 10.07
CA THR A 357 8.05 -0.94 9.01
C THR A 357 6.62 -0.47 9.29
N TYR A 358 5.74 -1.35 9.75
CA TYR A 358 4.34 -1.01 9.95
C TYR A 358 4.11 -0.25 11.26
N GLN A 359 4.78 -0.64 12.35
CA GLN A 359 4.59 -0.01 13.65
C GLN A 359 5.44 1.25 13.84
N HIS A 360 6.68 1.24 13.34
CA HIS A 360 7.65 2.33 13.59
C HIS A 360 8.03 3.11 12.35
N GLY A 361 7.72 2.62 11.15
CA GLY A 361 7.98 3.36 9.92
C GLY A 361 9.46 3.51 9.61
N ILE A 362 10.29 2.52 9.97
CA ILE A 362 11.76 2.59 9.88
C ILE A 362 12.28 3.01 8.50
N GLN A 363 11.55 2.76 7.41
CA GLN A 363 11.90 3.18 6.05
C GLN A 363 11.91 4.71 5.85
N ARG A 364 11.34 5.50 6.76
CA ARG A 364 11.31 6.97 6.69
C ARG A 364 12.43 7.54 7.54
N THR A 365 13.34 8.29 6.92
CA THR A 365 14.45 8.98 7.60
C THR A 365 14.23 10.49 7.73
N GLY A 366 13.11 11.00 7.19
CA GLY A 366 12.76 12.42 7.18
C GLY A 366 11.43 12.66 6.48
N TRP A 367 11.10 13.93 6.21
CA TRP A 367 9.80 14.27 5.58
C TRP A 367 9.70 13.89 4.10
N LEU A 368 10.85 13.70 3.42
CA LEU A 368 10.94 13.31 2.00
C LEU A 368 11.97 12.21 1.71
N THR A 369 12.78 11.81 2.68
CA THR A 369 13.84 10.82 2.48
C THR A 369 13.38 9.44 2.95
N ARG A 370 13.67 8.44 2.13
CA ARG A 370 13.45 7.03 2.45
C ARG A 370 14.76 6.27 2.34
N ARG A 371 14.90 5.23 3.15
CA ARG A 371 15.96 4.23 3.04
C ARG A 371 15.42 2.90 2.57
N THR A 372 16.30 2.04 2.06
CA THR A 372 15.95 0.64 1.79
C THR A 372 15.86 -0.11 3.11
N ALA A 373 14.93 -1.08 3.14
CA ALA A 373 14.74 -1.95 4.28
C ALA A 373 14.36 -3.32 3.74
N ASP A 374 15.29 -4.28 3.83
CA ASP A 374 15.17 -5.58 3.16
C ASP A 374 15.29 -6.74 4.17
N ALA A 375 14.63 -7.86 3.87
CA ALA A 375 14.61 -9.05 4.71
C ALA A 375 15.07 -10.29 3.93
N HIS A 376 16.06 -11.00 4.48
CA HIS A 376 16.69 -12.14 3.81
C HIS A 376 16.89 -13.33 4.75
N GLY A 377 16.45 -14.51 4.31
CA GLY A 377 16.72 -15.80 4.91
C GLY A 377 18.01 -16.43 4.38
N PHE A 378 18.86 -16.86 5.30
CA PHE A 378 20.13 -17.54 5.02
C PHE A 378 20.07 -19.04 5.33
N GLY A 379 18.97 -19.54 5.91
CA GLY A 379 18.79 -20.96 6.20
C GLY A 379 19.94 -21.56 6.98
N ASN A 380 20.52 -22.64 6.46
CA ASN A 380 21.63 -23.36 7.07
C ASN A 380 23.02 -22.81 6.73
N LEU A 381 23.07 -21.69 6.00
CA LEU A 381 24.33 -21.12 5.59
C LEU A 381 25.11 -20.63 6.83
N PRO A 382 26.43 -20.89 6.89
CA PRO A 382 27.26 -20.36 7.97
C PRO A 382 27.24 -18.83 7.92
N ALA A 383 27.35 -18.18 9.08
CA ALA A 383 27.49 -16.72 9.13
C ALA A 383 28.72 -16.29 8.31
N PRO A 384 28.66 -15.17 7.56
CA PRO A 384 29.82 -14.68 6.80
C PRO A 384 31.00 -14.35 7.71
N ASP A 385 30.72 -13.94 8.95
CA ASP A 385 31.74 -13.83 9.99
C ASP A 385 31.74 -15.07 10.87
N GLN A 386 32.88 -15.78 10.91
CA GLN A 386 33.08 -16.95 11.78
C GLN A 386 33.23 -16.55 13.26
N ARG A 387 32.30 -15.76 13.80
CA ARG A 387 32.18 -15.50 15.24
C ARG A 387 31.74 -16.80 15.91
N LYS A 388 32.52 -17.26 16.88
CA LYS A 388 32.41 -18.61 17.44
C LYS A 388 31.25 -18.81 18.42
N ASP A 389 30.48 -17.76 18.73
CA ASP A 389 29.51 -17.72 19.82
C ASP A 389 28.12 -17.22 19.42
N LEU A 390 27.78 -17.27 18.13
CA LEU A 390 26.44 -16.87 17.66
C LEU A 390 25.41 -17.99 17.84
N PRO A 391 24.15 -17.67 18.24
CA PRO A 391 23.09 -18.66 18.28
C PRO A 391 22.86 -19.30 16.90
N ALA A 392 22.60 -20.61 16.88
CA ALA A 392 22.37 -21.36 15.64
C ALA A 392 21.15 -20.82 14.88
N ARG A 393 20.09 -20.47 15.61
CA ARG A 393 18.90 -19.79 15.10
C ARG A 393 18.82 -18.38 15.63
N ARG A 394 18.85 -17.40 14.74
CA ARG A 394 18.93 -15.99 15.13
C ARG A 394 18.44 -15.06 14.02
N ILE A 395 18.09 -13.85 14.45
CA ILE A 395 17.90 -12.69 13.59
C ILE A 395 19.01 -11.70 13.85
N GLU A 396 19.63 -11.22 12.77
CA GLU A 396 20.54 -10.08 12.78
C GLU A 396 19.85 -8.90 12.10
N ILE A 397 19.81 -7.76 12.77
CA ILE A 397 19.29 -6.52 12.22
C ILE A 397 20.50 -5.60 12.03
N LEU A 398 20.78 -5.28 10.77
CA LEU A 398 21.92 -4.50 10.35
C LEU A 398 21.44 -3.12 9.87
N THR A 399 22.15 -2.08 10.29
CA THR A 399 22.05 -0.73 9.73
C THR A 399 23.38 -0.44 9.05
N ILE A 400 23.37 -0.31 7.73
CA ILE A 400 24.56 -0.11 6.90
C ILE A 400 24.60 1.35 6.51
N VAL A 401 25.65 2.06 6.90
CA VAL A 401 25.80 3.50 6.68
C VAL A 401 26.88 3.74 5.63
N GLU A 402 26.54 4.41 4.54
CA GLU A 402 27.45 4.82 3.46
C GLU A 402 28.06 6.21 3.67
#